data_AF-A0AAV5CYN8-F1
#
_entry.id   AF-A0AAV5CYN8-F1
#
_cell.length_a   1.000
_cell.length_b   1.000
_cell.length_c   1.000
_cell.angle_alpha   90.00
_cell.angle_beta   90.00
_cell.angle_gamma   90.00
#
_symmetry.space_group_name_H-M   'P 1'
#
loop_
_entity.id
_entity.type
_entity.pdbx_description
1 polymer ?
#
loop_
_entity_poly.entity_id
_entity_poly.type
_entity_poly.pdbx_seq_one_letter_code
_entity_poly.pdbx_strand_id
1 'polypeptide(L)'
;MQKELQTKIMGVKDDRMKATTEILRSMKILKLQAWDMHYLLKLQALRSEEYKWLWRSVRLTALTTLVFWGAPAFISSVSFGSCILMGIPLTTGTVLSALATFRMLQDPIFILPDMLSVFAQGKVSADRVVKYLQEEELKCDAVTQVPQSDTCYDVEIDQGIFTWELETDSPTLTNIELRVKRGMKVAICGMVGSGKSSLLSCILGEMPKLEGSVRVSGTKAYVPQTAWILSGNIRDNILFGNLYDKEK
;
A
#
# COMPACT_ATOMS: atom_id res chain seq x y z
N MET A 1 15.15 13.90 16.52
CA MET A 1 16.35 13.08 16.24
C MET A 1 16.06 11.62 15.85
N GLN A 2 15.64 10.72 16.76
CA GLN A 2 15.39 9.31 16.37
C GLN A 2 14.26 9.17 15.34
N LYS A 3 13.16 9.91 15.49
CA LYS A 3 12.06 9.94 14.51
C LYS A 3 12.53 10.41 13.13
N GLU A 4 13.28 11.51 13.05
CA GLU A 4 13.82 12.01 11.77
C GLU A 4 14.80 11.03 11.12
N LEU A 5 15.60 10.32 11.93
CA LEU A 5 16.51 9.30 11.44
C LEU A 5 15.75 8.09 10.87
N GLN A 6 14.69 7.66 11.56
CA GLN A 6 13.78 6.61 11.07
C GLN A 6 13.09 7.03 9.77
N THR A 7 12.59 8.28 9.68
CA THR A 7 11.99 8.81 8.44
C THR A 7 12.98 8.75 7.26
N LYS A 8 14.24 9.14 7.48
CA LYS A 8 15.28 9.06 6.43
C LYS A 8 15.62 7.61 6.05
N ILE A 9 15.71 6.70 7.01
CA ILE A 9 15.93 5.27 6.75
C ILE A 9 14.78 4.70 5.91
N MET A 10 13.53 5.03 6.27
CA MET A 10 12.36 4.59 5.52
C MET A 10 12.37 5.11 4.08
N GLY A 11 12.64 6.39 3.85
CA GLY A 11 12.71 6.95 2.50
C GLY A 11 13.73 6.25 1.60
N VAL A 12 14.96 6.07 2.08
CA VAL A 12 16.02 5.39 1.30
C VAL A 12 15.71 3.90 1.11
N LYS A 13 15.07 3.25 2.09
CA LYS A 13 14.61 1.85 1.98
C LYS A 13 13.51 1.70 0.94
N ASP A 14 12.56 2.63 0.89
CA ASP A 14 11.46 2.64 -0.07
C ASP A 14 11.99 2.83 -1.50
N ASP A 15 12.93 3.75 -1.71
CA ASP A 15 13.60 3.94 -3.01
C ASP A 15 14.29 2.66 -3.50
N ARG A 16 15.03 1.97 -2.61
CA ARG A 16 15.65 0.68 -2.94
C ARG A 16 14.60 -0.39 -3.26
N MET A 17 13.53 -0.49 -2.47
CA MET A 17 12.49 -1.51 -2.68
C MET A 17 11.74 -1.27 -3.99
N LYS A 18 11.43 -0.02 -4.30
CA LYS A 18 10.82 0.40 -5.57
C LYS A 18 11.69 0.01 -6.76
N ALA A 19 12.98 0.39 -6.74
CA ALA A 19 13.92 0.03 -7.78
C ALA A 19 14.07 -1.50 -7.94
N THR A 20 14.13 -2.24 -6.83
CA THR A 20 14.22 -3.71 -6.86
C THR A 20 12.99 -4.33 -7.53
N THR A 21 11.80 -3.85 -7.17
CA THR A 21 10.53 -4.35 -7.74
C THR A 21 10.43 -4.07 -9.24
N GLU A 22 10.82 -2.87 -9.67
CA GLU A 22 10.84 -2.48 -11.08
C GLU A 22 11.81 -3.33 -11.91
N ILE A 23 13.01 -3.59 -11.39
CA ILE A 23 14.01 -4.46 -12.01
C ILE A 23 13.48 -5.89 -12.17
N LEU A 24 12.88 -6.45 -11.11
CA LEU A 24 12.34 -7.80 -11.14
C LEU A 24 11.18 -7.93 -12.13
N ARG A 25 10.29 -6.94 -12.17
CA ARG A 25 9.17 -6.88 -13.12
C ARG A 25 9.64 -6.84 -14.57
N SER A 26 10.78 -6.20 -14.83
CA SER A 26 11.35 -6.00 -16.16
C SER A 26 12.53 -6.94 -16.49
N MET A 27 12.76 -7.98 -15.67
CA MET A 27 13.99 -8.79 -15.73
C MET A 27 14.29 -9.38 -17.11
N LYS A 28 13.26 -9.82 -17.84
CA LYS A 28 13.42 -10.34 -19.21
C LYS A 28 13.99 -9.31 -20.17
N ILE A 29 13.49 -8.07 -20.12
CA ILE A 29 13.95 -6.97 -20.99
C ILE A 29 15.40 -6.61 -20.63
N LEU A 30 15.72 -6.52 -19.34
CA LEU A 30 17.07 -6.22 -18.88
C LEU A 30 18.09 -7.27 -19.34
N LYS A 31 17.72 -8.56 -19.30
CA LYS A 31 18.56 -9.66 -19.79
C LYS A 31 18.72 -9.64 -21.32
N LEU A 32 17.66 -9.33 -22.06
CA LEU A 32 17.72 -9.19 -23.52
C LEU A 32 18.63 -8.04 -23.96
N GLN A 33 18.71 -6.97 -23.18
CA GLN A 33 19.55 -5.79 -23.46
C GLN A 33 20.93 -5.86 -22.78
N ALA A 34 21.25 -6.94 -22.04
CA ALA A 34 22.47 -7.08 -21.25
C ALA A 34 22.74 -5.90 -20.28
N TRP A 35 21.68 -5.33 -19.69
CA TRP A 35 21.77 -4.20 -18.75
C TRP A 35 21.82 -4.60 -17.27
N ASP A 36 21.90 -5.90 -16.98
CA ASP A 36 21.86 -6.43 -15.61
C ASP A 36 22.98 -5.87 -14.72
N MET A 37 24.21 -5.73 -15.25
CA MET A 37 25.32 -5.13 -14.50
C MET A 37 25.10 -3.65 -14.16
N HIS A 38 24.52 -2.88 -15.07
CA HIS A 38 24.25 -1.45 -14.84
C HIS A 38 23.23 -1.25 -13.72
N TYR A 39 22.13 -2.03 -13.74
CA TYR A 39 21.11 -1.97 -12.70
C TYR A 39 21.56 -2.56 -11.36
N LEU A 40 22.47 -3.55 -11.38
CA LEU A 40 23.11 -4.05 -10.17
C LEU A 40 23.92 -2.97 -9.46
N LEU A 41 24.74 -2.21 -10.20
CA LEU A 41 25.51 -1.09 -9.64
C LEU A 41 24.60 -0.01 -9.06
N LYS A 42 23.47 0.30 -9.73
CA LYS A 42 22.45 1.22 -9.21
C LYS A 42 21.86 0.74 -7.88
N LEU A 43 21.53 -0.55 -7.76
CA LEU A 43 21.03 -1.13 -6.50
C LEU A 43 22.09 -1.10 -5.39
N GLN A 44 23.35 -1.37 -5.71
CA GLN A 44 24.45 -1.29 -4.75
C GLN A 44 24.67 0.14 -4.25
N ALA A 45 24.56 1.14 -5.12
CA ALA A 45 24.63 2.54 -4.73
C ALA A 45 23.51 2.90 -3.73
N LEU A 46 22.26 2.53 -4.02
CA LEU A 46 21.13 2.73 -3.08
C LEU A 46 21.35 1.99 -1.75
N ARG A 47 21.88 0.77 -1.81
CA ARG A 47 22.20 -0.02 -0.61
C ARG A 47 23.29 0.63 0.24
N SER A 48 24.28 1.26 -0.38
CA SER A 48 25.35 1.97 0.34
C SER A 48 24.83 3.21 1.09
N GLU A 49 23.88 3.94 0.50
CA GLU A 49 23.20 5.05 1.17
C GLU A 49 22.36 4.55 2.36
N GLU A 50 21.57 3.49 2.16
CA GLU A 50 20.79 2.86 3.24
C GLU A 50 21.71 2.44 4.40
N TYR A 51 22.86 1.84 4.09
CA TYR A 51 23.85 1.42 5.08
C TYR A 51 24.40 2.59 5.90
N LYS A 52 24.71 3.74 5.28
CA LYS A 52 25.18 4.93 6.01
C LYS A 52 24.17 5.39 7.07
N TRP A 53 22.89 5.43 6.71
CA TRP A 53 21.81 5.83 7.63
C TRP A 53 21.58 4.81 8.74
N LEU A 54 21.58 3.52 8.40
CA LEU A 54 21.49 2.43 9.39
C LEU A 54 22.66 2.49 10.37
N TRP A 55 23.89 2.68 9.89
CA TRP A 55 25.07 2.77 10.74
C TRP A 55 25.03 3.95 11.70
N ARG A 56 24.56 5.12 11.22
CA ARG A 56 24.32 6.28 12.07
C ARG A 56 23.28 6.00 13.15
N SER A 57 22.21 5.25 12.82
CA SER A 57 21.20 4.84 13.79
C SER A 57 21.75 3.88 14.83
N VAL A 58 22.44 2.83 14.42
CA VAL A 58 23.04 1.85 15.33
C VAL A 58 24.03 2.55 16.27
N ARG A 59 24.85 3.48 15.77
CA ARG A 59 25.78 4.26 16.61
C ARG A 59 25.04 5.12 17.65
N LEU A 60 23.95 5.77 17.25
CA LEU A 60 23.14 6.57 18.17
C LEU A 60 22.49 5.68 19.25
N THR A 61 21.94 4.53 18.84
CA THR A 61 21.35 3.54 19.76
C THR A 61 22.39 2.99 20.72
N ALA A 62 23.60 2.67 20.25
CA ALA A 62 24.68 2.19 21.11
C ALA A 62 25.07 3.23 22.17
N LEU A 63 25.15 4.51 21.79
CA LEU A 63 25.41 5.60 22.73
C LEU A 63 24.29 5.72 23.78
N THR A 64 23.02 5.66 23.36
CA THR A 64 21.89 5.71 24.31
C THR A 64 21.87 4.51 25.24
N THR A 65 22.20 3.32 24.76
CA THR A 65 22.30 2.10 25.60
C THR A 65 23.43 2.21 26.61
N LEU A 66 24.58 2.78 26.23
CA LEU A 66 25.69 3.00 27.15
C LEU A 66 25.31 3.98 28.27
N VAL A 67 24.65 5.08 27.93
CA VAL A 67 24.12 6.03 28.91
C VAL A 67 23.10 5.36 29.82
N PHE A 68 22.22 4.51 29.27
CA PHE A 68 21.25 3.74 30.04
C PHE A 68 21.96 2.84 31.08
N TRP A 69 22.85 1.94 30.68
CA TRP A 69 23.52 1.08 31.66
C TRP A 69 24.44 1.82 32.64
N GLY A 70 24.95 3.00 32.27
CA GLY A 70 25.80 3.83 33.13
C GLY A 70 25.05 4.75 34.11
N ALA A 71 23.80 5.12 33.81
CA ALA A 71 23.07 6.13 34.58
C ALA A 71 22.85 5.77 36.07
N PRO A 72 22.47 4.52 36.46
CA PRO A 72 22.27 4.18 37.87
C PRO A 72 23.53 4.33 38.72
N ALA A 73 24.69 3.96 38.16
CA ALA A 73 25.97 4.09 38.86
C ALA A 73 26.35 5.56 39.05
N PHE A 74 26.12 6.39 38.03
CA PHE A 74 26.39 7.83 38.10
C PHE A 74 25.47 8.54 39.11
N ILE A 75 24.15 8.29 39.02
CA ILE A 75 23.16 8.85 39.96
C ILE A 75 23.48 8.42 41.39
N SER A 76 23.76 7.13 41.60
CA SER A 76 24.12 6.61 42.93
C SER A 76 25.38 7.26 43.47
N SER A 77 26.42 7.43 42.66
CA SER A 77 27.68 8.08 43.06
C SER A 77 27.45 9.52 43.52
N VAL A 78 26.67 10.30 42.78
CA VAL A 78 26.35 11.69 43.12
C VAL A 78 25.47 11.77 44.38
N SER A 79 24.43 10.94 44.48
CA SER A 79 23.53 10.93 45.63
C SER A 79 24.24 10.52 46.93
N PHE A 80 25.00 9.41 46.91
CA PHE A 80 25.74 8.96 48.09
C PHE A 80 26.89 9.92 48.44
N GLY A 81 27.59 10.46 47.44
CA GLY A 81 28.63 11.47 47.67
C GLY A 81 28.08 12.73 48.35
N SER A 82 26.90 13.20 47.94
CA SER A 82 26.21 14.32 48.59
C SER A 82 25.81 14.00 50.04
N CYS A 83 25.28 12.80 50.30
CA CYS A 83 24.92 12.37 51.66
C CYS A 83 26.13 12.34 52.62
N ILE A 84 27.29 11.90 52.13
CA ILE A 84 28.54 11.91 52.91
C ILE A 84 28.95 13.34 53.26
N LEU A 85 28.91 14.26 52.29
CA LEU A 85 29.25 15.68 52.51
C LEU A 85 28.30 16.38 53.49
N MET A 86 27.03 15.98 53.51
CA MET A 86 26.02 16.51 54.44
C MET A 86 26.03 15.83 55.83
N GLY A 87 26.89 14.83 56.06
CA GLY A 87 26.99 14.12 57.34
C GLY A 87 25.81 13.18 57.63
N ILE A 88 25.05 12.76 56.61
CA ILE A 88 23.92 11.84 56.77
C ILE A 88 24.46 10.40 56.91
N PRO A 89 24.07 9.65 57.97
CA PRO A 89 24.58 8.29 58.17
C PRO A 89 24.07 7.34 57.08
N LEU A 90 24.98 6.84 56.25
CA LEU A 90 24.69 5.85 55.21
C LEU A 90 24.81 4.44 55.81
N THR A 91 23.66 3.78 56.03
CA THR A 91 23.62 2.38 56.44
C THR A 91 23.66 1.47 55.22
N THR A 92 24.20 0.25 55.34
CA THR A 92 24.22 -0.73 54.23
C THR A 92 22.83 -0.96 53.62
N GLY A 93 21.79 -1.03 54.46
CA GLY A 93 20.41 -1.19 54.01
C GLY A 93 19.92 -0.03 53.14
N THR A 94 20.18 1.23 53.52
CA THR A 94 19.74 2.40 52.76
C THR A 94 20.44 2.52 51.42
N VAL A 95 21.72 2.14 51.34
CA VAL A 95 22.50 2.14 50.09
C VAL A 95 21.96 1.09 49.11
N LEU A 96 21.73 -0.13 49.59
CA LEU A 96 21.19 -1.22 48.75
C LEU A 96 19.76 -0.91 48.28
N SER A 97 18.90 -0.40 49.18
CA SER A 97 17.54 -0.01 48.82
C SER A 97 17.53 1.12 47.79
N ALA A 98 18.31 2.19 47.99
CA ALA A 98 18.36 3.30 47.03
C ALA A 98 18.89 2.88 45.65
N LEU A 99 19.93 2.05 45.59
CA LEU A 99 20.46 1.52 44.32
C LEU A 99 19.40 0.67 43.58
N ALA A 100 18.64 -0.15 44.31
CA ALA A 100 17.54 -0.92 43.74
C ALA A 100 16.43 0.00 43.21
N THR A 101 16.02 1.03 43.97
CA THR A 101 15.01 2.00 43.56
C THR A 101 15.42 2.77 42.31
N PHE A 102 16.69 3.19 42.20
CA PHE A 102 17.18 3.88 41.00
C PHE A 102 17.13 3.00 39.75
N ARG A 103 17.45 1.70 39.87
CA ARG A 103 17.32 0.75 38.76
C ARG A 103 15.87 0.53 38.35
N MET A 104 14.96 0.33 39.32
CA MET A 104 13.53 0.13 39.03
C MET A 104 12.86 1.36 38.41
N LEU A 105 13.31 2.57 38.78
CA LEU A 105 12.77 3.81 38.23
C LEU A 105 13.26 4.08 36.80
N GLN A 106 14.40 3.51 36.42
CA GLN A 106 15.00 3.75 35.13
C GLN A 106 14.17 3.19 33.98
N ASP A 107 13.74 1.93 34.06
CA ASP A 107 12.97 1.25 33.00
C ASP A 107 11.73 2.06 32.55
N PRO A 108 10.84 2.52 33.45
CA PRO A 108 9.67 3.30 33.05
C PRO A 108 10.04 4.67 32.46
N ILE A 109 11.10 5.34 32.93
CA ILE A 109 11.53 6.65 32.40
C ILE A 109 11.91 6.53 30.92
N PHE A 110 12.57 5.45 30.53
CA PHE A 110 13.04 5.26 29.16
C PHE A 110 12.00 4.60 28.24
N ILE A 111 11.09 3.77 28.76
CA ILE A 111 10.06 3.11 27.94
C ILE A 111 8.88 4.03 27.58
N LEU A 112 8.56 5.02 28.43
CA LEU A 112 7.42 5.92 28.22
C LEU A 112 7.50 6.71 26.89
N PRO A 113 8.63 7.32 26.52
CA PRO A 113 8.79 7.99 25.22
C PRO A 113 8.61 7.04 24.02
N ASP A 114 9.06 5.79 24.15
CA ASP A 114 8.92 4.78 23.11
C ASP A 114 7.45 4.37 22.95
N MET A 115 6.72 4.17 24.04
CA MET A 115 5.28 3.88 23.99
C MET A 115 4.48 5.03 23.34
N LEU A 116 4.80 6.28 23.66
CA LEU A 116 4.19 7.44 23.01
C LEU A 116 4.47 7.47 21.51
N SER A 117 5.67 7.05 21.10
CA SER A 117 6.05 6.97 19.70
C SER A 117 5.30 5.86 18.97
N VAL A 118 5.16 4.68 19.57
CA VAL A 118 4.36 3.56 19.03
C VAL A 118 2.89 3.95 18.90
N PHE A 119 2.32 4.62 19.91
CA PHE A 119 0.95 5.09 19.86
C PHE A 119 0.73 6.11 18.74
N ALA A 120 1.64 7.08 18.59
CA ALA A 120 1.58 8.05 17.50
C ALA A 120 1.67 7.38 16.11
N GLN A 121 2.55 6.38 15.94
CA GLN A 121 2.66 5.60 14.70
C GLN A 121 1.41 4.75 14.42
N GLY A 122 0.84 4.15 15.47
CA GLY A 122 -0.42 3.41 15.39
C GLY A 122 -1.57 4.29 14.91
N LYS A 123 -1.69 5.50 15.48
CA LYS A 123 -2.69 6.49 15.05
C LYS A 123 -2.54 6.85 13.57
N VAL A 124 -1.33 7.22 13.13
CA VAL A 124 -1.10 7.58 11.71
C VAL A 124 -1.43 6.42 10.77
N SER A 125 -1.15 5.18 11.16
CA SER A 125 -1.51 3.99 10.37
C SER A 125 -3.02 3.78 10.32
N ALA A 126 -3.70 3.92 11.45
CA ALA A 126 -5.16 3.85 11.53
C ALA A 126 -5.82 4.93 10.66
N ASP A 127 -5.33 6.18 10.72
CA ASP A 127 -5.84 7.28 9.91
C ASP A 127 -5.73 6.99 8.39
N ARG A 128 -4.66 6.31 7.94
CA ARG A 128 -4.54 5.87 6.54
C ARG A 128 -5.56 4.82 6.14
N VAL A 129 -5.81 3.84 7.02
CA VAL A 129 -6.82 2.80 6.79
C VAL A 129 -8.20 3.42 6.73
N VAL A 130 -8.53 4.31 7.69
CA VAL A 130 -9.80 5.04 7.71
C VAL A 130 -9.97 5.85 6.44
N LYS A 131 -8.95 6.59 6.00
CA LYS A 131 -9.00 7.35 4.75
C LYS A 131 -9.33 6.45 3.56
N TYR A 132 -8.65 5.32 3.41
CA TYR A 132 -8.91 4.38 2.31
C TYR A 132 -10.33 3.80 2.35
N LEU A 133 -10.81 3.43 3.54
CA LEU A 133 -12.18 2.92 3.74
C LEU A 133 -13.26 3.99 3.51
N GLN A 134 -12.88 5.28 3.46
CA GLN A 134 -13.77 6.40 3.18
C GLN A 134 -13.70 6.90 1.73
N GLU A 135 -12.83 6.33 0.89
CA GLU A 135 -12.80 6.65 -0.53
C GLU A 135 -14.14 6.28 -1.20
N GLU A 136 -14.49 7.02 -2.25
CA GLU A 136 -15.76 6.80 -2.94
C GLU A 136 -15.79 5.42 -3.62
N GLU A 137 -16.83 4.65 -3.35
CA GLU A 137 -17.10 3.42 -4.08
C GLU A 137 -17.69 3.73 -5.47
N LEU A 138 -17.38 2.89 -6.45
CA LEU A 138 -18.05 2.94 -7.75
C LEU A 138 -19.56 2.79 -7.55
N LYS A 139 -20.32 3.82 -7.94
CA LYS A 139 -21.77 3.84 -7.76
C LYS A 139 -22.42 2.67 -8.51
N CYS A 140 -23.31 1.93 -7.81
CA CYS A 140 -24.00 0.78 -8.39
C CYS A 140 -25.02 1.13 -9.49
N ASP A 141 -25.21 2.42 -9.79
CA ASP A 141 -26.14 2.93 -10.81
C ASP A 141 -25.48 3.13 -12.20
N ALA A 142 -24.19 2.80 -12.34
CA ALA A 142 -23.47 2.90 -13.60
C ALA A 142 -24.14 2.09 -14.72
N VAL A 143 -24.73 0.93 -14.38
CA VAL A 143 -25.46 0.05 -15.31
C VAL A 143 -26.75 -0.46 -14.69
N THR A 144 -27.86 -0.26 -15.37
CA THR A 144 -29.16 -0.84 -15.00
C THR A 144 -29.28 -2.25 -15.57
N GLN A 145 -29.41 -3.25 -14.70
CA GLN A 145 -29.70 -4.62 -15.11
C GLN A 145 -31.20 -4.75 -15.39
N VAL A 146 -31.54 -5.19 -16.60
CA VAL A 146 -32.94 -5.33 -17.03
C VAL A 146 -33.24 -6.81 -17.31
N PRO A 147 -34.40 -7.34 -16.87
CA PRO A 147 -34.81 -8.70 -17.20
C PRO A 147 -34.92 -8.92 -18.71
N GLN A 148 -34.59 -10.13 -19.18
CA GLN A 148 -34.71 -10.50 -20.59
C GLN A 148 -36.14 -10.44 -21.15
N SER A 149 -37.16 -10.40 -20.28
CA SER A 149 -38.57 -10.24 -20.65
C SER A 149 -38.89 -8.83 -21.12
N ASP A 150 -38.16 -7.83 -20.63
CA ASP A 150 -38.57 -6.43 -20.73
C ASP A 150 -37.92 -5.73 -21.93
N THR A 151 -36.91 -6.35 -22.56
CA THR A 151 -36.22 -5.79 -23.71
C THR A 151 -35.77 -6.88 -24.70
N CYS A 152 -35.67 -6.51 -25.98
CA CYS A 152 -35.05 -7.33 -27.02
C CYS A 152 -33.54 -7.05 -27.20
N TYR A 153 -32.99 -6.11 -26.44
CA TYR A 153 -31.60 -5.67 -26.50
C TYR A 153 -30.79 -6.23 -25.32
N ASP A 154 -29.66 -6.86 -25.62
CA ASP A 154 -28.75 -7.33 -24.57
C ASP A 154 -27.91 -6.18 -24.02
N VAL A 155 -27.60 -5.18 -24.85
CA VAL A 155 -26.90 -3.94 -24.45
C VAL A 155 -27.58 -2.75 -25.11
N GLU A 156 -27.94 -1.75 -24.31
CA GLU A 156 -28.52 -0.50 -24.77
C GLU A 156 -27.87 0.68 -24.03
N ILE A 157 -27.27 1.58 -24.79
CA ILE A 157 -26.68 2.83 -24.30
C ILE A 157 -27.44 3.96 -24.98
N ASP A 158 -28.00 4.87 -24.18
CA ASP A 158 -28.73 6.05 -24.65
C ASP A 158 -28.04 7.32 -24.16
N GLN A 159 -27.58 8.13 -25.12
CA GLN A 159 -26.90 9.42 -24.90
C GLN A 159 -25.84 9.37 -23.79
N GLY A 160 -25.03 8.30 -23.76
CA GLY A 160 -24.10 8.05 -22.68
C GLY A 160 -22.86 8.95 -22.72
N ILE A 161 -22.54 9.59 -21.60
CA ILE A 161 -21.29 10.35 -21.40
C ILE A 161 -20.52 9.72 -20.23
N PHE A 162 -19.25 9.36 -20.48
CA PHE A 162 -18.44 8.62 -19.52
C PHE A 162 -17.04 9.24 -19.36
N THR A 163 -16.50 9.20 -18.14
CA THR A 163 -15.14 9.63 -17.85
C THR A 163 -14.46 8.71 -16.83
N TRP A 164 -13.13 8.58 -16.93
CA TRP A 164 -12.29 7.91 -15.92
C TRP A 164 -11.93 8.85 -14.77
N GLU A 165 -11.87 10.15 -15.04
CA GLU A 165 -11.51 11.19 -14.08
C GLU A 165 -12.67 12.18 -13.97
N LEU A 166 -13.33 12.20 -12.81
CA LEU A 166 -14.50 13.05 -12.55
C LEU A 166 -14.15 14.56 -12.55
N GLU A 167 -12.87 14.90 -12.36
CA GLU A 167 -12.37 16.28 -12.28
C GLU A 167 -11.90 16.84 -13.63
N THR A 168 -12.06 16.08 -14.73
CA THR A 168 -11.62 16.53 -16.06
C THR A 168 -12.77 17.12 -16.87
N ASP A 169 -12.49 18.26 -17.54
CA ASP A 169 -13.45 18.92 -18.42
C ASP A 169 -13.73 18.15 -19.73
N SER A 170 -12.85 17.20 -20.11
CA SER A 170 -12.99 16.42 -21.34
C SER A 170 -13.37 14.97 -21.05
N PRO A 171 -14.66 14.60 -21.16
CA PRO A 171 -15.09 13.20 -21.05
C PRO A 171 -14.41 12.31 -22.10
N THR A 172 -14.11 11.07 -21.71
CA THR A 172 -13.45 10.08 -22.58
C THR A 172 -14.37 9.58 -23.68
N LEU A 173 -15.67 9.43 -23.38
CA LEU A 173 -16.70 9.03 -24.33
C LEU A 173 -17.85 10.03 -24.25
N THR A 174 -18.28 10.54 -25.40
CA THR A 174 -19.35 11.53 -25.52
C THR A 174 -20.42 11.05 -26.47
N ASN A 175 -21.68 11.27 -26.09
CA ASN A 175 -22.85 11.04 -26.94
C ASN A 175 -22.85 9.63 -27.58
N ILE A 176 -22.62 8.60 -26.76
CA ILE A 176 -22.65 7.22 -27.23
C ILE A 176 -24.10 6.74 -27.27
N GLU A 177 -24.57 6.36 -28.46
CA GLU A 177 -25.83 5.65 -28.65
C GLU A 177 -25.55 4.30 -29.29
N LEU A 178 -25.89 3.21 -28.60
CA LEU A 178 -25.60 1.85 -29.03
C LEU A 178 -26.74 0.92 -28.64
N ARG A 179 -27.26 0.13 -29.59
CA ARG A 179 -28.30 -0.87 -29.32
C ARG A 179 -27.90 -2.21 -29.95
N VAL A 180 -27.65 -3.22 -29.13
CA VAL A 180 -27.26 -4.56 -29.55
C VAL A 180 -28.40 -5.53 -29.24
N LYS A 181 -29.03 -6.09 -30.29
CA LYS A 181 -30.10 -7.08 -30.11
C LYS A 181 -29.53 -8.44 -29.73
N ARG A 182 -30.39 -9.24 -29.09
CA ARG A 182 -30.06 -10.61 -28.71
C ARG A 182 -29.60 -11.45 -29.89
N GLY A 183 -28.47 -12.16 -29.70
CA GLY A 183 -27.86 -13.01 -30.72
C GLY A 183 -27.08 -12.26 -31.82
N MET A 184 -27.00 -10.93 -31.76
CA MET A 184 -26.16 -10.17 -32.69
C MET A 184 -24.67 -10.35 -32.37
N LYS A 185 -23.86 -10.51 -33.42
CA LYS A 185 -22.40 -10.48 -33.34
C LYS A 185 -21.93 -9.10 -33.79
N VAL A 186 -21.33 -8.34 -32.88
CA VAL A 186 -20.91 -6.95 -33.12
C VAL A 186 -19.40 -6.84 -33.00
N ALA A 187 -18.78 -6.10 -33.91
CA ALA A 187 -17.36 -5.75 -33.86
C ALA A 187 -17.20 -4.24 -33.69
N ILE A 188 -16.26 -3.81 -32.85
CA ILE A 188 -15.96 -2.40 -32.60
C ILE A 188 -14.59 -2.09 -33.20
N CYS A 189 -14.55 -1.20 -34.18
CA CYS A 189 -13.34 -0.80 -34.90
C CYS A 189 -13.05 0.70 -34.71
N GLY A 190 -11.77 1.07 -34.68
CA GLY A 190 -11.36 2.46 -34.52
C GLY A 190 -9.87 2.60 -34.23
N MET A 191 -9.33 3.81 -34.37
CA MET A 191 -7.92 4.13 -34.15
C MET A 191 -7.46 3.79 -32.73
N VAL A 192 -6.16 3.56 -32.53
CA VAL A 192 -5.58 3.39 -31.19
C VAL A 192 -5.90 4.63 -30.35
N GLY A 193 -6.37 4.44 -29.12
CA GLY A 193 -6.80 5.55 -28.24
C GLY A 193 -8.24 6.05 -28.45
N SER A 194 -9.01 5.52 -29.41
CA SER A 194 -10.39 5.96 -29.68
C SER A 194 -11.45 5.55 -28.64
N GLY A 195 -11.05 5.10 -27.43
CA GLY A 195 -12.00 4.73 -26.37
C GLY A 195 -12.67 3.36 -26.48
N LYS A 196 -12.23 2.45 -27.38
CA LYS A 196 -12.84 1.10 -27.53
C LYS A 196 -12.85 0.29 -26.23
N SER A 197 -11.70 0.24 -25.53
CA SER A 197 -11.61 -0.47 -24.26
C SER A 197 -12.46 0.22 -23.18
N SER A 198 -12.49 1.55 -23.17
CA SER A 198 -13.37 2.34 -22.29
C SER A 198 -14.84 2.03 -22.51
N LEU A 199 -15.28 1.85 -23.77
CA LEU A 199 -16.65 1.46 -24.10
C LEU A 199 -17.02 0.10 -23.50
N LEU A 200 -16.11 -0.87 -23.53
CA LEU A 200 -16.32 -2.16 -22.86
C LEU A 200 -16.42 -1.99 -21.34
N SER A 201 -15.55 -1.16 -20.74
CA SER A 201 -15.61 -0.86 -19.30
C SER A 201 -16.93 -0.19 -18.88
N CYS A 202 -17.50 0.67 -19.73
CA CYS A 202 -18.83 1.26 -19.49
C CYS A 202 -19.93 0.19 -19.46
N ILE A 203 -19.90 -0.78 -20.38
CA ILE A 203 -20.87 -1.88 -20.42
C ILE A 203 -20.73 -2.79 -19.19
N LEU A 204 -19.52 -2.96 -18.66
CA LEU A 204 -19.27 -3.71 -17.42
C LEU A 204 -19.77 -2.97 -16.18
N GLY A 205 -19.74 -1.63 -16.20
CA GLY A 205 -20.05 -0.77 -15.05
C GLY A 205 -18.81 -0.33 -14.27
N GLU A 206 -17.62 -0.51 -14.85
CA GLU A 206 -16.33 -0.14 -14.24
C GLU A 206 -15.96 1.32 -14.48
N MET A 207 -16.69 2.01 -15.35
CA MET A 207 -16.43 3.40 -15.74
C MET A 207 -17.60 4.29 -15.29
N PRO A 208 -17.35 5.35 -14.50
CA PRO A 208 -18.38 6.28 -14.08
C PRO A 208 -19.12 6.92 -15.26
N LYS A 209 -20.44 6.98 -15.13
CA LYS A 209 -21.35 7.63 -16.07
C LYS A 209 -21.71 9.01 -15.54
N LEU A 210 -21.52 10.05 -16.37
CA LEU A 210 -21.94 11.42 -16.07
C LEU A 210 -23.40 11.63 -16.48
N GLU A 211 -23.74 11.25 -17.71
CA GLU A 211 -25.08 11.42 -18.29
C GLU A 211 -25.50 10.20 -19.12
N GLY A 212 -26.80 10.09 -19.38
CA GLY A 212 -27.40 9.03 -20.18
C GLY A 212 -27.77 7.77 -19.38
N SER A 213 -28.07 6.68 -20.10
CA SER A 213 -28.42 5.40 -19.49
C SER A 213 -27.67 4.24 -20.15
N VAL A 214 -27.28 3.26 -19.33
CA VAL A 214 -26.72 1.98 -19.78
C VAL A 214 -27.60 0.88 -19.23
N ARG A 215 -28.24 0.13 -20.11
CA ARG A 215 -29.08 -1.02 -19.79
C ARG A 215 -28.42 -2.28 -20.33
N VAL A 216 -28.25 -3.28 -19.48
CA VAL A 216 -27.72 -4.60 -19.87
C VAL A 216 -28.69 -5.68 -19.40
N SER A 217 -28.88 -6.70 -20.23
CA SER A 217 -29.77 -7.82 -19.93
C SER A 217 -29.00 -9.14 -19.97
N GLY A 218 -29.04 -9.89 -18.86
CA GLY A 218 -28.41 -11.20 -18.72
C GLY A 218 -27.02 -11.18 -18.07
N THR A 219 -26.31 -12.30 -18.17
CA THR A 219 -24.96 -12.49 -17.60
C THR A 219 -23.88 -11.98 -18.55
N LYS A 220 -22.81 -11.40 -18.00
CA LYS A 220 -21.67 -10.87 -18.76
C LYS A 220 -20.45 -11.77 -18.60
N ALA A 221 -19.63 -11.87 -19.64
CA ALA A 221 -18.29 -12.45 -19.57
C ALA A 221 -17.30 -11.46 -20.17
N TYR A 222 -16.17 -11.24 -19.50
CA TYR A 222 -15.15 -10.27 -19.93
C TYR A 222 -13.81 -10.96 -20.12
N VAL A 223 -13.13 -10.61 -21.22
CA VAL A 223 -11.76 -11.07 -21.50
C VAL A 223 -10.89 -9.81 -21.64
N PRO A 224 -9.97 -9.54 -20.69
CA PRO A 224 -9.10 -8.38 -20.75
C PRO A 224 -8.05 -8.52 -21.87
N GLN A 225 -7.53 -7.38 -22.33
CA GLN A 225 -6.44 -7.34 -23.32
C GLN A 225 -5.16 -8.02 -22.80
N THR A 226 -4.87 -7.87 -21.52
CA THR A 226 -3.77 -8.56 -20.83
C THR A 226 -4.36 -9.69 -20.02
N ALA A 227 -3.95 -10.93 -20.30
CA ALA A 227 -4.43 -12.09 -19.58
C ALA A 227 -4.11 -12.00 -18.08
N TRP A 228 -5.13 -12.20 -17.25
CA TRP A 228 -4.97 -12.32 -15.80
C TRP A 228 -5.12 -13.80 -15.42
N ILE A 229 -4.04 -14.38 -14.89
CA ILE A 229 -3.97 -15.80 -14.54
C ILE A 229 -3.76 -15.90 -13.03
N LEU A 230 -4.64 -16.61 -12.34
CA LEU A 230 -4.56 -16.87 -10.92
C LEU A 230 -3.46 -17.90 -10.65
N SER A 231 -2.83 -17.80 -9.48
CA SER A 231 -1.89 -18.83 -9.02
C SER A 231 -2.64 -20.15 -8.84
N GLY A 232 -2.21 -21.21 -9.53
CA GLY A 232 -2.88 -22.50 -9.51
C GLY A 232 -2.56 -23.33 -10.75
N ASN A 233 -3.29 -24.43 -10.93
CA ASN A 233 -3.18 -25.22 -12.16
C ASN A 233 -4.05 -24.62 -13.29
N ILE A 234 -3.83 -25.09 -14.52
CA ILE A 234 -4.55 -24.61 -15.70
C ILE A 234 -6.05 -24.94 -15.60
N ARG A 235 -6.41 -26.12 -15.10
CA ARG A 235 -7.82 -26.54 -14.95
C ARG A 235 -8.58 -25.60 -14.01
N ASP A 236 -8.00 -25.24 -12.88
CA ASP A 236 -8.63 -24.37 -11.90
C ASP A 236 -8.85 -22.95 -12.45
N ASN A 237 -7.88 -22.45 -13.23
CA ASN A 237 -8.01 -21.19 -13.95
C ASN A 237 -9.12 -21.21 -15.01
N ILE A 238 -9.32 -22.36 -15.68
CA ILE A 238 -10.42 -22.54 -16.66
C ILE A 238 -11.78 -22.66 -15.95
N LEU A 239 -11.86 -23.45 -14.88
CA LEU A 239 -13.10 -23.67 -14.15
C LEU A 239 -13.57 -22.42 -13.40
N PHE A 240 -12.62 -21.63 -12.91
CA PHE A 240 -12.84 -20.36 -12.21
C PHE A 240 -13.90 -20.48 -11.09
N GLY A 241 -13.82 -21.57 -10.32
CA GLY A 241 -14.73 -21.89 -9.21
C GLY A 241 -15.93 -22.79 -9.58
N ASN A 242 -16.15 -23.09 -10.86
CA ASN A 242 -17.19 -24.05 -11.27
C ASN A 242 -16.77 -25.51 -11.08
N LEU A 243 -17.75 -26.40 -10.99
CA LEU A 243 -17.52 -27.85 -10.96
C LEU A 243 -16.99 -28.34 -12.31
N TYR A 244 -16.08 -29.30 -12.26
CA TYR A 244 -15.56 -29.94 -13.47
C TYR A 244 -16.59 -30.92 -14.03
N ASP A 245 -17.15 -30.57 -15.18
CA ASP A 245 -17.98 -31.46 -15.99
C ASP A 245 -17.08 -32.16 -17.02
N LYS A 246 -17.03 -33.50 -17.00
CA LYS A 246 -16.20 -34.31 -17.91
C LYS A 246 -16.88 -34.58 -19.25
N GLU A 247 -18.19 -34.38 -19.34
CA GLU A 247 -18.99 -34.76 -20.52
C GLU A 247 -19.24 -33.58 -21.49
N LYS A 248 -18.90 -32.36 -21.09
CA LYS A 248 -18.81 -31.16 -21.95
C LYS A 248 -17.37 -30.90 -22.40
#